data_AF-A0A1Y0M8W2-F1
#
_entry.id   AF-A0A1Y0M8W2-F1
#
_cell.length_a   1.000
_cell.length_b   1.000
_cell.length_c   1.000
_cell.angle_alpha   90.00
_cell.angle_beta   90.00
_cell.angle_gamma   90.00
#
_symmetry.space_group_name_H-M   'P 1'
#
loop_
_entity.id
_entity.type
_entity.pdbx_description
1 polymer ?
#
loop_
_entity_poly.entity_id
_entity_poly.type
_entity_poly.pdbx_seq_one_letter_code
_entity_poly.pdbx_strand_id
1 'polypeptide(L)' 'MSTTINFRIADEHKKHLQILAEEKGVKVSVIVRKIITDYLEQLDNENQDLEIPEEIILYIPANNYPNN' A
#
# COMPACT_ATOMS: atom_id res chain seq x y z
N MET A 1 10.65 -15.02 -4.85
CA MET A 1 10.18 -16.08 -5.78
C MET A 1 9.21 -15.46 -6.78
N SER A 2 9.17 -15.93 -8.03
CA SER A 2 8.19 -15.47 -9.02
C SER A 2 6.97 -16.39 -9.05
N THR A 3 5.77 -15.81 -8.90
CA THR A 3 4.47 -16.50 -9.06
C THR A 3 3.75 -15.97 -10.30
N THR A 4 2.99 -16.84 -10.97
CA THR A 4 2.15 -16.49 -12.11
C THR A 4 0.70 -16.32 -11.66
N ILE A 5 0.05 -15.24 -12.11
CA ILE A 5 -1.37 -14.97 -11.86
C ILE A 5 -2.08 -14.87 -13.20
N ASN A 6 -3.19 -15.61 -13.34
CA ASN A 6 -4.10 -15.51 -14.48
C ASN A 6 -5.36 -14.78 -14.04
N PHE A 7 -5.77 -13.75 -14.76
CA PHE A 7 -6.98 -12.99 -14.45
C PHE A 7 -7.69 -12.55 -15.73
N ARG A 8 -8.97 -12.21 -15.60
CA ARG A 8 -9.82 -11.70 -16.68
C ARG A 8 -10.07 -10.22 -16.46
N ILE A 9 -10.07 -9.45 -17.55
CA ILE A 9 -10.39 -8.02 -17.56
C ILE A 9 -11.33 -7.70 -18.71
N ALA A 10 -11.98 -6.54 -18.62
CA ALA A 10 -12.73 -5.97 -19.73
C ALA A 10 -11.83 -5.76 -20.96
N ASP A 11 -12.40 -5.94 -22.15
CA ASP A 11 -11.66 -5.82 -23.42
C ASP A 11 -11.10 -4.41 -23.63
N GLU A 12 -11.82 -3.38 -23.20
CA GLU A 12 -11.37 -1.99 -23.23
C GLU A 12 -10.08 -1.78 -22.42
N HIS A 13 -10.03 -2.31 -21.19
CA HIS A 13 -8.84 -2.21 -20.34
C HIS A 13 -7.66 -2.96 -20.97
N LYS A 14 -7.91 -4.11 -21.60
CA LYS A 14 -6.87 -4.84 -22.33
C LYS A 14 -6.29 -4.01 -23.47
N LYS A 15 -7.16 -3.36 -24.27
CA LYS A 15 -6.73 -2.49 -25.37
C LYS A 15 -5.89 -1.32 -24.87
N HIS A 16 -6.32 -0.63 -23.82
CA HIS A 16 -5.55 0.45 -23.21
C HIS A 16 -4.18 -0.01 -22.72
N LEU A 17 -4.13 -1.17 -22.03
CA LEU A 17 -2.86 -1.73 -21.55
C LEU A 17 -1.93 -2.13 -22.71
N GLN A 18 -2.46 -2.60 -23.84
CA GLN A 18 -1.69 -2.93 -25.02
C GLN A 18 -1.08 -1.69 -25.66
N ILE A 19 -1.88 -0.64 -25.89
CA ILE A 19 -1.41 0.65 -26.43
C ILE A 19 -0.29 1.21 -25.56
N LEU A 20 -0.51 1.24 -24.25
CA LEU A 20 0.45 1.81 -23.30
C LEU A 20 1.75 0.99 -23.21
N ALA A 21 1.67 -0.32 -23.42
CA ALA A 21 2.83 -1.20 -23.52
C ALA A 21 3.60 -0.99 -24.82
N GLU A 22 2.90 -0.80 -25.94
CA GLU A 22 3.48 -0.51 -27.26
C GLU A 22 4.22 0.83 -27.26
N GLU A 23 3.59 1.90 -26.74
CA GLU A 23 4.21 3.23 -26.61
C GLU A 23 5.51 3.22 -25.81
N LYS A 24 5.59 2.33 -24.80
CA LYS A 24 6.75 2.18 -23.92
C LYS A 24 7.73 1.12 -24.41
N GLY A 25 7.43 0.38 -25.48
CA GLY A 25 8.26 -0.71 -25.99
C GLY A 25 8.44 -1.87 -25.01
N VAL A 26 7.47 -2.13 -24.14
CA VAL A 26 7.52 -3.19 -23.11
C VAL A 26 6.36 -4.18 -23.24
N LYS A 27 6.39 -5.27 -22.48
CA LYS A 27 5.28 -6.23 -22.41
C LYS A 27 4.17 -5.71 -21.49
N VAL A 28 2.92 -6.03 -21.80
CA VAL A 28 1.75 -5.74 -20.93
C VAL A 28 1.96 -6.23 -19.50
N SER A 29 2.61 -7.39 -19.31
CA SER A 29 2.90 -7.93 -17.98
C SER A 29 3.83 -7.04 -17.14
N VAL A 30 4.71 -6.26 -17.77
CA VAL A 30 5.58 -5.29 -17.08
C VAL A 30 4.76 -4.12 -16.56
N ILE A 31 3.85 -3.61 -17.39
CA ILE A 31 2.93 -2.54 -17.01
C ILE A 31 2.02 -2.98 -15.86
N VAL A 32 1.38 -4.13 -16.00
CA VAL A 32 0.48 -4.68 -14.98
C VAL A 32 1.24 -4.93 -13.67
N ARG A 33 2.46 -5.47 -13.74
CA ARG A 33 3.29 -5.67 -12.55
C ARG A 33 3.57 -4.35 -11.84
N LYS A 34 3.93 -3.31 -12.60
CA LYS A 34 4.19 -1.99 -12.03
C LYS A 34 2.93 -1.44 -11.34
N ILE A 35 1.78 -1.45 -12.02
CA ILE A 35 0.52 -0.96 -11.44
C ILE A 35 0.19 -1.69 -10.13
N ILE A 36 0.32 -3.02 -10.11
CA ILE A 36 0.06 -3.82 -8.90
C ILE A 36 1.07 -3.48 -7.80
N THR A 37 2.34 -3.33 -8.14
CA THR A 37 3.40 -3.02 -7.17
C THR A 37 3.17 -1.64 -6.56
N ASP A 38 2.97 -0.61 -7.40
CA ASP A 38 2.72 0.76 -6.97
C ASP A 38 1.46 0.83 -6.08
N TYR A 39 0.40 0.08 -6.41
CA TYR A 39 -0.82 0.00 -5.60
C TYR A 39 -0.60 -0.66 -4.23
N LEU A 40 0.14 -1.78 -4.18
CA LEU A 40 0.42 -2.48 -2.93
C LEU A 40 1.36 -1.66 -2.03
N GLU A 41 2.38 -1.02 -2.60
CA GLU A 41 3.27 -0.12 -1.85
C GLU A 41 2.49 1.05 -1.25
N GLN A 42 1.56 1.65 -2.01
CA GLN A 42 0.69 2.69 -1.48
C GLN A 42 -0.19 2.17 -0.34
N LEU A 43 -0.81 0.99 -0.52
CA LEU A 43 -1.64 0.36 0.50
C LEU A 43 -0.84 0.06 1.78
N ASP A 44 0.36 -0.46 1.65
CA ASP A 44 1.24 -0.76 2.79
C ASP A 44 1.63 0.52 3.55
N ASN A 45 1.85 1.63 2.84
CA ASN A 45 2.13 2.93 3.46
C ASN A 45 0.90 3.52 4.16
N GLU A 46 -0.29 3.37 3.59
CA GLU A 46 -1.55 3.82 4.22
C GLU A 46 -1.90 3.01 5.49
N ASN A 47 -1.46 1.75 5.56
CA ASN A 47 -1.69 0.89 6.72
C ASN A 47 -0.62 1.04 7.83
N GLN A 48 0.44 1.84 7.62
CA GLN A 48 1.46 2.11 8.65
C GLN A 48 0.98 3.09 9.75
N ASP A 49 -0.20 3.70 9.62
CA ASP A 49 -0.73 4.65 10.60
C ASP A 49 -1.50 4.03 11.79
N LEU A 50 -1.32 2.72 12.07
CA LEU A 50 -1.89 2.07 13.26
C LEU A 50 -0.87 1.17 13.98
N GLU A 51 0.36 1.64 14.18
CA GLU A 51 1.07 1.23 15.40
C GLU A 51 0.31 1.84 16.59
N ILE A 52 -0.63 1.08 17.17
CA ILE A 52 -1.14 1.38 18.50
C ILE A 52 0.11 1.36 19.39
N PRO A 53 0.53 2.50 19.97
CA PRO A 53 1.71 2.50 20.82
C PRO A 53 1.51 1.47 21.93
N GLU A 54 2.54 0.64 22.15
CA GLU A 54 2.64 -0.21 23.33
C GLU A 54 2.21 0.61 24.54
N GLU A 55 1.30 0.03 25.34
CA GLU A 55 0.70 0.57 26.57
C GLU A 55 1.35 1.87 27.08
N ILE A 56 0.74 3.02 26.77
CA ILE A 56 1.22 4.32 27.25
C ILE A 56 0.95 4.39 28.76
N ILE A 57 1.96 4.08 29.57
CA ILE A 57 1.91 4.32 31.02
C ILE A 57 2.05 5.83 31.27
N LEU A 58 0.92 6.52 31.41
CA LEU A 58 0.88 7.90 31.86
C LEU A 58 1.16 7.95 33.37
N TYR A 59 2.37 8.36 33.75
CA TYR A 59 2.66 8.74 35.13
C TYR A 59 1.89 10.01 35.47
N ILE A 60 0.83 9.88 36.27
CA ILE A 60 0.16 11.02 36.88
C ILE A 60 1.15 11.63 37.90
N PRO A 61 1.65 12.86 37.69
CA PRO A 61 2.48 13.50 38.70
C PRO A 61 1.64 13.66 39.96
N ALA A 62 2.17 13.20 41.09
CA ALA A 62 1.49 13.34 42.38
C ALA A 62 1.20 14.82 42.60
N ASN A 63 -0.09 15.20 42.58
CA ASN A 63 -0.52 16.48 43.08
C ASN A 63 -0.02 16.59 44.51
N ASN A 64 0.98 17.45 44.73
CA ASN A 64 1.32 17.92 46.06
C ASN A 64 0.12 18.73 46.57
N TYR A 65 -0.82 18.06 47.21
CA TYR A 65 -1.74 18.71 48.14
C TYR A 65 -0.92 19.03 49.39
N PRO A 66 -0.61 20.30 49.70
CA PRO A 66 -0.19 20.64 51.04
C PRO A 66 -1.41 20.43 51.95
N ASN A 67 -1.36 19.37 52.76
CA ASN A 67 -2.15 19.33 53.98
C ASN A 67 -1.58 20.42 54.91
N ASN A 68 -2.31 21.53 55.05
CA ASN A 68 -2.60 22.23 56.31
C ASN A 68 -3.23 23.61 56.03
#